data_AF-A0A959VUJ1-F1
#
_entry.id   AF-A0A959VUJ1-F1
#
_cell.length_a   1.000
_cell.length_b   1.000
_cell.length_c   1.000
_cell.angle_alpha   90.00
_cell.angle_beta   90.00
_cell.angle_gamma   90.00
#
_symmetry.space_group_name_H-M   'P 1'
#
loop_
_entity.id
_entity.type
_entity.pdbx_description
1 polymer ?
#
loop_
_entity_poly.entity_id
_entity_poly.type
_entity_poly.pdbx_seq_one_letter_code
_entity_poly.pdbx_strand_id
1 'polypeptide(L)'
;MGEATGRTRRELLVDGSKVAAAVAAGSTLASGLTLGTAQALADPGSKLRRPGFNLAFKSLEEETSLPRIDVEGRLPRWLDGTLLRNGPALFEIGEEKFNHWFDGLAMLHAFSFRGGKVSYRNRFLRSSQYWAWKREGRIKFSELATDPAPDPCRQIFSGVSTLPVLGRIPNANVSIEKLAGEFRAHTEIPIPVRFNPKFLNTMGIEEGQEMQGRLGTAHPHFDPETRERFSYEVELVPPSGLRVVSEKGGRRRELAFIPQAMPGYLHSFGLTRRYVVIVSQPYNFNLAKFLSPDRGPIITNYEWQADEPTRIILIDRKRGGVARTVETDPFFAFHHINAYEQDGKVIIDVCAHKDAGVIEALYLKKIRNGSRVPQAKYRRFEIRLSNGKMTQRDLIDAYIELPQKNYDRVNGRHYRYAYGVGLRRGSSGFIDQLVKADVKKGESKLWRERGVYPGEPVFVPRPGAKAEDDGVILSLALDGLRRRSTMLVLDARSMEEIARAWVPHHIPFGFHGLYSRSS
;
A
#
# COMPACT_ATOMS: atom_id res chain seq x y z
N MET A 1 23.40 -55.37 -28.21
CA MET A 1 23.29 -56.67 -28.91
C MET A 1 22.50 -57.62 -28.02
N GLY A 2 21.35 -58.10 -28.53
CA GLY A 2 20.54 -59.27 -28.12
C GLY A 2 20.02 -59.30 -26.68
N GLU A 3 18.74 -59.05 -26.39
CA GLU A 3 17.56 -59.96 -26.51
C GLU A 3 17.59 -61.14 -25.54
N ALA A 4 16.52 -61.64 -24.92
CA ALA A 4 15.13 -61.26 -24.62
C ALA A 4 14.64 -62.39 -23.66
N THR A 5 13.70 -62.19 -22.75
CA THR A 5 12.28 -62.55 -22.95
C THR A 5 11.53 -62.34 -21.63
N GLY A 6 10.33 -61.77 -21.69
CA GLY A 6 9.49 -61.51 -20.52
C GLY A 6 8.43 -62.58 -20.26
N ARG A 7 7.62 -62.37 -19.22
CA ARG A 7 6.15 -62.57 -19.18
C ARG A 7 5.56 -62.11 -17.83
N THR A 8 4.25 -61.95 -17.87
CA THR A 8 3.32 -61.06 -17.16
C THR A 8 2.67 -61.60 -15.86
N ARG A 9 2.09 -60.64 -15.10
CA ARG A 9 0.98 -60.72 -14.14
C ARG A 9 0.02 -61.92 -14.27
N ARG A 10 -0.17 -62.70 -13.20
CA ARG A 10 -1.43 -62.97 -12.43
C ARG A 10 -1.19 -64.14 -11.45
N GLU A 11 -1.97 -64.19 -10.36
CA GLU A 11 -2.10 -65.30 -9.38
C GLU A 11 -1.00 -65.32 -8.29
N LEU A 12 -1.25 -65.36 -6.98
CA LEU A 12 -2.40 -65.79 -6.18
C LEU A 12 -2.46 -65.03 -4.83
N LEU A 13 -3.69 -64.88 -4.34
CA LEU A 13 -4.13 -64.42 -3.02
C LEU A 13 -3.85 -65.47 -1.92
N VAL A 14 -3.83 -65.05 -0.65
CA VAL A 14 -4.84 -65.38 0.40
C VAL A 14 -4.24 -65.28 1.81
N ASP A 15 -4.94 -64.46 2.61
CA ASP A 15 -5.23 -64.44 4.05
C ASP A 15 -4.20 -64.74 5.16
N GLY A 16 -4.29 -63.85 6.16
CA GLY A 16 -3.87 -64.05 7.53
C GLY A 16 -4.57 -63.06 8.45
N SER A 17 -5.90 -63.19 8.58
CA SER A 17 -6.70 -62.53 9.61
C SER A 17 -6.44 -63.16 10.98
N LYS A 18 -6.24 -62.35 12.02
CA LYS A 18 -6.64 -62.71 13.40
C LYS A 18 -7.10 -61.49 14.20
N VAL A 19 -8.24 -61.71 14.82
CA VAL A 19 -9.10 -60.87 15.65
C VAL A 19 -8.84 -61.18 17.12
N ALA A 20 -8.93 -60.17 17.99
CA ALA A 20 -9.47 -60.23 19.37
C ALA A 20 -9.58 -58.76 19.86
N ALA A 21 -10.76 -58.13 20.07
CA ALA A 21 -11.83 -58.37 21.06
C ALA A 21 -11.30 -58.42 22.51
N ALA A 22 -11.83 -57.77 23.55
CA ALA A 22 -12.82 -56.73 23.85
C ALA A 22 -12.71 -56.57 25.41
N VAL A 23 -13.00 -55.46 26.12
CA VAL A 23 -14.29 -55.03 26.72
C VAL A 23 -13.97 -54.10 27.93
N ALA A 24 -14.90 -53.17 28.23
CA ALA A 24 -15.23 -52.52 29.52
C ALA A 24 -14.50 -51.23 30.00
N ALA A 25 -15.18 -50.11 29.70
CA ALA A 25 -15.82 -49.17 30.64
C ALA A 25 -15.06 -48.69 31.89
N GLY A 26 -14.79 -47.37 31.91
CA GLY A 26 -14.50 -46.58 33.10
C GLY A 26 -14.65 -45.09 32.78
N SER A 27 -15.69 -44.47 33.30
CA SER A 27 -16.03 -43.05 33.15
C SER A 27 -15.12 -42.15 33.99
N THR A 28 -14.47 -41.17 33.36
CA THR A 28 -14.07 -39.91 34.00
C THR A 28 -14.01 -38.79 32.96
N LEU A 29 -14.83 -37.76 33.18
CA LEU A 29 -14.77 -36.47 32.50
C LEU A 29 -13.42 -35.80 32.79
N ALA A 30 -12.60 -35.63 31.76
CA ALA A 30 -11.49 -34.68 31.75
C ALA A 30 -11.38 -34.03 30.37
N SER A 31 -11.51 -32.71 30.40
CA SER A 31 -11.22 -31.73 29.35
C SER A 31 -10.02 -32.08 28.47
N GLY A 32 -10.27 -32.22 27.17
CA GLY A 32 -9.24 -32.34 26.14
C GLY A 32 -9.62 -31.52 24.92
N LEU A 33 -9.08 -30.30 24.83
CA LEU A 33 -9.01 -29.51 23.60
C LEU A 33 -8.12 -30.25 22.60
N THR A 34 -8.71 -31.06 21.73
CA THR A 34 -8.00 -31.53 20.54
C THR A 34 -8.05 -30.42 19.49
N LEU A 35 -6.95 -29.68 19.38
CA LEU A 35 -6.60 -28.93 18.16
C LEU A 35 -6.62 -29.93 17.00
N GLY A 36 -7.69 -29.90 16.21
CA GLY A 36 -7.77 -30.63 14.95
C GLY A 36 -6.73 -30.07 13.99
N THR A 37 -5.61 -30.77 13.85
CA THR A 37 -4.71 -30.63 12.71
C THR A 37 -5.46 -31.06 11.45
N ALA A 38 -6.08 -30.10 10.75
CA ALA A 38 -6.62 -30.33 9.43
C ALA A 38 -5.47 -30.43 8.42
N GLN A 39 -4.98 -31.66 8.23
CA GLN A 39 -4.10 -32.04 7.14
C GLN A 39 -4.91 -32.41 5.90
N ALA A 40 -4.35 -32.02 4.74
CA ALA A 40 -4.75 -32.35 3.36
C ALA A 40 -5.97 -31.56 2.81
N LEU A 41 -6.00 -31.08 1.57
CA LEU A 41 -5.30 -31.51 0.35
C LEU A 41 -4.75 -30.29 -0.41
N ALA A 42 -3.60 -30.46 -1.05
CA ALA A 42 -3.17 -29.60 -2.15
C ALA A 42 -3.96 -30.05 -3.39
N ASP A 43 -4.65 -29.11 -4.05
CA ASP A 43 -5.21 -29.32 -5.38
C ASP A 43 -4.04 -29.36 -6.38
N PRO A 44 -3.71 -30.53 -6.97
CA PRO A 44 -2.57 -30.67 -7.87
C PRO A 44 -2.78 -29.94 -9.22
N GLY A 45 -4.02 -29.51 -9.54
CA GLY A 45 -4.39 -28.92 -10.83
C GLY A 45 -4.40 -27.39 -10.89
N SER A 46 -4.42 -26.70 -9.74
CA SER A 46 -4.40 -25.24 -9.73
C SER A 46 -2.99 -24.70 -10.04
N LYS A 47 -2.80 -24.12 -11.23
CA LYS A 47 -1.59 -23.36 -11.58
C LYS A 47 -1.33 -22.17 -10.63
N LEU A 48 -2.28 -21.80 -9.77
CA LEU A 48 -2.11 -20.83 -8.69
C LEU A 48 -2.09 -21.56 -7.33
N ARG A 49 -0.91 -21.66 -6.71
CA ARG A 49 -0.68 -22.13 -5.32
C ARG A 49 -1.34 -21.25 -4.24
N ARG A 50 -2.30 -20.40 -4.61
CA ARG A 50 -2.87 -19.30 -3.84
C ARG A 50 -4.40 -19.26 -4.07
N PRO A 51 -5.20 -19.96 -3.26
CA PRO A 51 -6.65 -20.05 -3.44
C PRO A 51 -7.29 -18.67 -3.51
N GLY A 52 -8.09 -18.40 -4.54
CA GLY A 52 -8.87 -17.15 -4.68
C GLY A 52 -8.08 -15.85 -4.82
N PHE A 53 -6.75 -15.88 -4.87
CA PHE A 53 -5.91 -14.67 -4.93
C PHE A 53 -6.20 -13.76 -6.14
N ASN A 54 -6.65 -14.34 -7.26
CA ASN A 54 -7.03 -13.56 -8.44
C ASN A 54 -8.18 -12.56 -8.17
N LEU A 55 -9.00 -12.78 -7.14
CA LEU A 55 -10.05 -11.85 -6.72
C LEU A 55 -9.48 -10.52 -6.22
N ALA A 56 -8.25 -10.49 -5.70
CA ALA A 56 -7.59 -9.27 -5.25
C ALA A 56 -7.41 -8.23 -6.37
N PHE A 57 -7.43 -8.68 -7.63
CA PHE A 57 -7.24 -7.86 -8.83
C PHE A 57 -8.39 -8.06 -9.82
N LYS A 58 -9.57 -8.45 -9.32
CA LYS A 58 -10.81 -8.55 -10.11
C LYS A 58 -11.68 -7.35 -9.77
N SER A 59 -12.29 -6.74 -10.78
CA SER A 59 -13.15 -5.59 -10.58
C SER A 59 -14.32 -5.86 -9.63
N LEU A 60 -14.68 -4.82 -8.89
CA LEU A 60 -15.87 -4.71 -8.05
C LEU A 60 -16.67 -3.51 -8.56
N GLU A 61 -17.78 -3.78 -9.25
CA GLU A 61 -18.68 -2.74 -9.76
C GLU A 61 -19.79 -2.36 -8.78
N GLU A 62 -20.18 -3.30 -7.91
CA GLU A 62 -21.28 -3.13 -6.97
C GLU A 62 -20.91 -2.16 -5.84
N GLU A 63 -21.73 -1.12 -5.65
CA GLU A 63 -21.67 -0.21 -4.51
C GLU A 63 -22.64 -0.69 -3.43
N THR A 64 -22.12 -1.13 -2.29
CA THR A 64 -22.90 -1.70 -1.19
C THR A 64 -22.98 -0.71 -0.01
N SER A 65 -24.12 -0.66 0.68
CA SER A 65 -24.29 0.03 1.96
C SER A 65 -25.04 -0.84 2.96
N LEU A 66 -24.33 -1.42 3.92
CA LEU A 66 -24.88 -2.29 4.96
C LEU A 66 -24.87 -1.58 6.31
N PRO A 67 -26.02 -1.39 6.98
CA PRO A 67 -26.07 -0.78 8.30
C PRO A 67 -25.41 -1.65 9.38
N ARG A 68 -25.21 -2.94 9.09
CA ARG A 68 -24.52 -3.90 9.94
C ARG A 68 -23.92 -5.02 9.09
N ILE A 69 -22.76 -5.51 9.48
CA ILE A 69 -22.18 -6.75 8.95
C ILE A 69 -21.92 -7.76 10.07
N ASP A 70 -21.75 -9.03 9.68
CA ASP A 70 -21.52 -10.14 10.61
C ASP A 70 -20.13 -10.06 11.24
N VAL A 71 -20.07 -10.28 12.55
CA VAL A 71 -18.83 -10.20 13.34
C VAL A 71 -18.61 -11.53 14.05
N GLU A 72 -17.44 -12.12 13.83
CA GLU A 72 -16.90 -13.22 14.63
C GLU A 72 -15.95 -12.64 15.69
N GLY A 73 -15.94 -13.20 16.89
CA GLY A 73 -15.19 -12.65 18.02
C GLY A 73 -15.89 -11.46 18.69
N ARG A 74 -15.14 -10.62 19.41
CA ARG A 74 -15.72 -9.53 20.21
C ARG A 74 -14.98 -8.21 20.00
N LEU A 75 -15.56 -7.32 19.20
CA LEU A 75 -15.02 -5.98 18.96
C LEU A 75 -14.91 -5.18 20.28
N PRO A 76 -13.78 -4.49 20.53
CA PRO A 76 -13.64 -3.62 21.70
C PRO A 76 -14.69 -2.51 21.68
N ARG A 77 -15.41 -2.30 22.80
CA ARG A 77 -16.46 -1.26 22.89
C ARG A 77 -15.95 0.16 22.71
N TRP A 78 -14.67 0.40 23.01
CA TRP A 78 -14.02 1.71 22.85
C TRP A 78 -13.65 2.04 21.40
N LEU A 79 -13.68 1.05 20.49
CA LEU A 79 -13.44 1.26 19.06
C LEU A 79 -14.67 1.95 18.46
N ASP A 80 -14.65 3.28 18.44
CA ASP A 80 -15.75 4.15 17.99
C ASP A 80 -15.23 5.18 16.98
N GLY A 81 -15.59 4.98 15.72
CA GLY A 81 -15.04 5.73 14.58
C GLY A 81 -15.12 4.96 13.28
N THR A 82 -14.53 5.50 12.23
CA THR A 82 -14.59 4.95 10.88
C THR A 82 -13.20 4.72 10.32
N LEU A 83 -12.91 3.48 9.91
CA LEU A 83 -11.79 3.18 9.03
C LEU A 83 -12.22 3.47 7.58
N LEU A 84 -11.54 4.40 6.94
CA LEU A 84 -11.67 4.69 5.52
C LEU A 84 -10.48 4.06 4.78
N ARG A 85 -10.75 3.38 3.67
CA ARG A 85 -9.74 2.77 2.78
C ARG A 85 -9.95 3.29 1.36
N ASN A 86 -8.86 3.46 0.63
CA ASN A 86 -8.87 3.81 -0.78
C ASN A 86 -8.07 2.80 -1.60
N GLY A 87 -8.42 2.67 -2.87
CA GLY A 87 -7.80 1.72 -3.77
C GLY A 87 -8.46 1.65 -5.14
N PRO A 88 -7.81 0.95 -6.09
CA PRO A 88 -8.38 0.64 -7.39
C PRO A 88 -9.42 -0.48 -7.23
N ALA A 89 -10.60 -0.30 -7.81
CA ALA A 89 -11.67 -1.32 -7.77
C ALA A 89 -12.22 -1.70 -9.14
N LEU A 90 -11.93 -0.94 -10.20
CA LEU A 90 -12.32 -1.29 -11.57
C LEU A 90 -11.07 -1.32 -12.45
N PHE A 91 -10.78 -2.48 -13.05
CA PHE A 91 -9.56 -2.75 -13.82
C PHE A 91 -9.79 -2.77 -15.34
N GLU A 92 -10.99 -2.41 -15.80
CA GLU A 92 -11.38 -2.33 -17.21
C GLU A 92 -12.51 -1.31 -17.42
N ILE A 93 -12.53 -0.66 -18.59
CA ILE A 93 -13.62 0.22 -19.03
C ILE A 93 -14.00 -0.23 -20.45
N GLY A 94 -15.21 -0.77 -20.60
CA GLY A 94 -15.61 -1.40 -21.86
C GLY A 94 -14.69 -2.57 -22.19
N GLU A 95 -14.09 -2.56 -23.38
CA GLU A 95 -13.13 -3.58 -23.81
C GLU A 95 -11.68 -3.28 -23.40
N GLU A 96 -11.40 -2.04 -22.99
CA GLU A 96 -10.06 -1.58 -22.62
C GLU A 96 -9.73 -1.99 -21.19
N LYS A 97 -8.49 -2.45 -20.98
CA LYS A 97 -8.00 -2.98 -19.70
C LYS A 97 -6.86 -2.13 -19.18
N PHE A 98 -6.84 -1.90 -17.88
CA PHE A 98 -5.67 -1.31 -17.22
C PHE A 98 -4.51 -2.31 -17.19
N ASN A 99 -3.30 -1.80 -17.40
CA ASN A 99 -2.07 -2.59 -17.42
C ASN A 99 -1.49 -2.83 -16.03
N HIS A 100 -1.61 -1.84 -15.14
CA HIS A 100 -0.95 -1.83 -13.84
C HIS A 100 -1.93 -1.74 -12.70
N TRP A 101 -1.55 -2.28 -11.54
CA TRP A 101 -2.38 -2.28 -10.33
C TRP A 101 -2.82 -0.86 -9.95
N PHE A 102 -1.93 0.13 -10.14
CA PHE A 102 -2.14 1.52 -9.74
C PHE A 102 -3.09 2.30 -10.65
N ASP A 103 -3.48 1.76 -11.82
CA ASP A 103 -4.27 2.51 -12.80
C ASP A 103 -5.79 2.36 -12.61
N GLY A 104 -6.24 1.36 -11.83
CA GLY A 104 -7.67 1.08 -11.69
C GLY A 104 -8.43 2.23 -11.01
N LEU A 105 -9.73 2.36 -11.32
CA LEU A 105 -10.53 3.48 -10.79
C LEU A 105 -10.66 3.44 -9.26
N ALA A 106 -10.49 4.61 -8.65
CA ALA A 106 -10.64 4.85 -7.23
C ALA A 106 -12.02 4.43 -6.68
N MET A 107 -12.01 3.60 -5.64
CA MET A 107 -13.16 3.30 -4.80
C MET A 107 -12.80 3.48 -3.33
N LEU A 108 -13.69 4.19 -2.63
CA LEU A 108 -13.62 4.36 -1.19
C LEU A 108 -14.39 3.23 -0.50
N HIS A 109 -13.85 2.73 0.60
CA HIS A 109 -14.51 1.79 1.50
C HIS A 109 -14.52 2.36 2.93
N ALA A 110 -15.62 2.17 3.65
CA ALA A 110 -15.80 2.62 5.02
C ALA A 110 -16.28 1.49 5.93
N PHE A 111 -15.58 1.27 7.03
CA PHE A 111 -15.98 0.40 8.13
C PHE A 111 -16.21 1.27 9.36
N SER A 112 -17.47 1.47 9.75
CA SER A 112 -17.81 2.33 10.89
C SER A 112 -18.16 1.49 12.11
N PHE A 113 -17.37 1.66 13.17
CA PHE A 113 -17.47 0.93 14.43
C PHE A 113 -18.23 1.78 15.44
N ARG A 114 -19.21 1.19 16.12
CA ARG A 114 -19.92 1.84 17.24
C ARG A 114 -20.51 0.80 18.17
N GLY A 115 -20.18 0.88 19.46
CA GLY A 115 -20.76 0.02 20.51
C GLY A 115 -20.55 -1.48 20.26
N GLY A 116 -19.42 -1.87 19.66
CA GLY A 116 -19.13 -3.27 19.31
C GLY A 116 -19.85 -3.80 18.07
N LYS A 117 -20.51 -2.94 17.30
CA LYS A 117 -21.08 -3.24 15.97
C LYS A 117 -20.25 -2.56 14.90
N VAL A 118 -20.35 -3.05 13.67
CA VAL A 118 -19.69 -2.46 12.51
C VAL A 118 -20.64 -2.43 11.31
N SER A 119 -20.66 -1.30 10.60
CA SER A 119 -21.37 -1.10 9.33
C SER A 119 -20.36 -0.98 8.20
N TYR A 120 -20.77 -1.29 6.98
CA TYR A 120 -19.90 -1.26 5.80
C TYR A 120 -20.52 -0.44 4.67
N ARG A 121 -19.68 0.29 3.94
CA ARG A 121 -20.06 0.97 2.70
C ARG A 121 -18.90 1.03 1.73
N ASN A 122 -19.18 0.94 0.42
CA ASN A 122 -18.24 1.34 -0.62
C ASN A 122 -18.89 2.24 -1.66
N ARG A 123 -18.08 3.10 -2.27
CA ARG A 123 -18.51 3.98 -3.36
C ARG A 123 -17.33 4.33 -4.26
N PHE A 124 -17.55 4.33 -5.58
CA PHE A 124 -16.57 4.90 -6.50
C PHE A 124 -16.37 6.38 -6.19
N LEU A 125 -15.13 6.84 -6.32
CA LEU A 125 -14.81 8.25 -6.28
C LEU A 125 -15.17 8.86 -7.64
N ARG A 126 -16.35 9.46 -7.73
CA ARG A 126 -16.94 9.98 -8.97
C ARG A 126 -16.33 11.33 -9.36
N SER A 127 -15.03 11.34 -9.64
CA SER A 127 -14.30 12.49 -10.19
C SER A 127 -14.69 12.77 -11.65
N SER A 128 -14.18 13.86 -12.23
CA SER A 128 -14.37 14.17 -13.65
C SER A 128 -13.83 13.08 -14.57
N GLN A 129 -12.75 12.38 -14.18
CA GLN A 129 -12.24 11.23 -14.93
C GLN A 129 -13.15 10.02 -14.86
N TYR A 130 -13.69 9.69 -13.68
CA TYR A 130 -14.68 8.61 -13.54
C TYR A 130 -15.83 8.81 -14.54
N TRP A 131 -16.41 10.01 -14.58
CA TRP A 131 -17.51 10.31 -15.49
C TRP A 131 -17.09 10.33 -16.95
N ALA A 132 -15.89 10.83 -17.25
CA ALA A 132 -15.35 10.81 -18.60
C ALA A 132 -15.25 9.38 -19.14
N TRP A 133 -14.71 8.44 -18.37
CA TRP A 133 -14.57 7.04 -18.81
C TRP A 133 -15.91 6.31 -18.85
N LYS A 134 -16.76 6.47 -17.82
CA LYS A 134 -18.06 5.80 -17.78
C LYS A 134 -19.00 6.25 -18.90
N ARG A 135 -18.97 7.52 -19.30
CA ARG A 135 -19.82 8.05 -20.39
C ARG A 135 -19.34 7.62 -21.78
N GLU A 136 -18.03 7.57 -21.99
CA GLU A 136 -17.44 7.24 -23.30
C GLU A 136 -17.30 5.72 -23.50
N GLY A 137 -17.37 4.93 -22.42
CA GLY A 137 -17.23 3.48 -22.48
C GLY A 137 -15.80 3.00 -22.75
N ARG A 138 -14.79 3.86 -22.59
CA ARG A 138 -13.36 3.60 -22.82
C ARG A 138 -12.45 4.48 -21.96
N ILE A 139 -11.16 4.15 -21.88
CA ILE A 139 -10.17 4.96 -21.18
C ILE A 139 -9.89 6.21 -22.00
N LYS A 140 -9.99 7.39 -21.39
CA LYS A 140 -9.85 8.70 -22.07
C LYS A 140 -8.55 9.42 -21.75
N PHE A 141 -7.98 9.16 -20.58
CA PHE A 141 -6.83 9.86 -20.05
C PHE A 141 -5.76 8.84 -19.67
N SER A 142 -4.50 9.22 -19.86
CA SER A 142 -3.37 8.40 -19.45
C SER A 142 -3.32 8.29 -17.92
N GLU A 143 -3.06 7.07 -17.44
CA GLU A 143 -2.70 6.75 -16.06
C GLU A 143 -1.19 6.51 -15.95
N LEU A 144 -0.73 5.98 -14.81
CA LEU A 144 0.68 5.70 -14.57
C LEU A 144 1.29 4.79 -15.66
N ALA A 145 0.59 3.71 -16.00
CA ALA A 145 1.09 2.66 -16.90
C ALA A 145 0.11 2.27 -18.03
N THR A 146 -0.96 3.03 -18.22
CA THR A 146 -1.97 2.79 -19.26
C THR A 146 -2.29 4.08 -19.99
N ASP A 147 -2.07 4.09 -21.30
CA ASP A 147 -2.52 5.16 -22.19
C ASP A 147 -3.88 4.78 -22.81
N PRO A 148 -4.73 5.76 -23.16
CA PRO A 148 -5.93 5.50 -23.93
C PRO A 148 -5.58 4.90 -25.30
N ALA A 149 -6.43 4.02 -25.82
CA ALA A 149 -6.25 3.53 -27.18
C ALA A 149 -6.29 4.69 -28.19
N PRO A 150 -5.54 4.62 -29.31
CA PRO A 150 -5.61 5.63 -30.36
C PRO A 150 -7.04 5.85 -30.82
N ASP A 151 -7.49 7.11 -30.82
CA ASP A 151 -8.83 7.48 -31.25
C ASP A 151 -8.82 7.77 -32.77
N PRO A 152 -9.50 6.96 -33.61
CA PRO A 152 -9.50 7.15 -35.06
C PRO A 152 -10.05 8.51 -35.48
N CYS A 153 -10.99 9.09 -34.74
CA CYS A 153 -11.63 10.36 -35.07
C CYS A 153 -10.77 11.58 -34.70
N ARG A 154 -9.79 11.41 -33.80
CA ARG A 154 -8.94 12.50 -33.32
C ARG A 154 -7.77 12.81 -34.27
N GLN A 155 -7.42 11.87 -35.15
CA GLN A 155 -6.37 12.06 -36.16
C GLN A 155 -6.74 13.10 -37.24
N ILE A 156 -8.02 13.47 -37.38
CA ILE A 156 -8.50 14.37 -38.44
C ILE A 156 -8.45 15.85 -38.01
N PHE A 157 -8.31 16.17 -36.71
CA PHE A 157 -8.49 17.55 -36.20
C PHE A 157 -7.38 18.15 -35.32
N SER A 158 -6.21 17.54 -35.15
CA SER A 158 -5.14 18.14 -34.33
C SER A 158 -3.96 18.68 -35.17
N GLY A 159 -4.18 19.83 -35.81
CA GLY A 159 -3.11 20.71 -36.27
C GLY A 159 -2.61 21.61 -35.13
N VAL A 160 -1.29 21.60 -34.92
CA VAL A 160 -0.48 22.58 -34.16
C VAL A 160 -0.73 22.73 -32.64
N SER A 161 0.32 22.34 -31.89
CA SER A 161 0.69 22.69 -30.51
C SER A 161 -0.08 22.05 -29.34
N THR A 162 0.64 21.23 -28.58
CA THR A 162 0.85 21.30 -27.12
C THR A 162 1.65 20.06 -26.72
N LEU A 163 2.70 20.22 -25.89
CA LEU A 163 3.27 19.09 -25.13
C LEU A 163 2.11 18.19 -24.66
N PRO A 164 2.19 16.85 -24.77
CA PRO A 164 1.13 15.98 -24.28
C PRO A 164 0.83 16.39 -22.84
N VAL A 165 -0.31 17.07 -22.67
CA VAL A 165 -0.69 17.64 -21.39
C VAL A 165 -0.87 16.43 -20.49
N LEU A 166 0.11 16.20 -19.61
CA LEU A 166 -0.03 15.32 -18.45
C LEU A 166 -1.31 15.78 -17.77
N GLY A 167 -2.40 15.07 -18.04
CA GLY A 167 -3.73 15.51 -17.71
C GLY A 167 -3.79 15.76 -16.20
N ARG A 168 -4.22 16.95 -15.81
CA ARG A 168 -4.37 17.33 -14.39
C ARG A 168 -5.65 16.74 -13.77
N ILE A 169 -6.13 15.59 -14.27
CA ILE A 169 -7.37 14.97 -13.83
C ILE A 169 -7.03 13.76 -12.97
N PRO A 170 -7.21 13.84 -11.63
CA PRO A 170 -6.72 12.82 -10.72
C PRO A 170 -7.63 11.57 -10.66
N ASN A 171 -7.02 10.40 -10.87
CA ASN A 171 -7.53 9.12 -10.37
C ASN A 171 -7.09 8.94 -8.93
N ALA A 172 -7.76 9.63 -7.99
CA ALA A 172 -7.33 9.66 -6.59
C ALA A 172 -7.60 8.34 -5.84
N ASN A 173 -6.87 7.29 -6.19
CA ASN A 173 -7.04 5.91 -5.72
C ASN A 173 -6.00 5.47 -4.66
N VAL A 174 -5.02 6.32 -4.30
CA VAL A 174 -3.85 5.92 -3.50
C VAL A 174 -4.12 6.04 -2.01
N SER A 175 -4.40 7.25 -1.51
CA SER A 175 -4.50 7.49 -0.07
C SER A 175 -5.66 8.41 0.30
N ILE A 176 -5.83 8.60 1.62
CA ILE A 176 -6.79 9.51 2.22
C ILE A 176 -6.05 10.39 3.23
N GLU A 177 -6.34 11.69 3.22
CA GLU A 177 -5.90 12.66 4.21
C GLU A 177 -7.11 13.24 4.94
N LYS A 178 -6.95 13.51 6.24
CA LYS A 178 -7.87 14.33 7.03
C LYS A 178 -7.16 15.62 7.45
N LEU A 179 -7.61 16.76 6.93
CA LEU A 179 -7.03 18.07 7.23
C LEU A 179 -8.13 19.06 7.58
N ALA A 180 -8.02 19.72 8.75
CA ALA A 180 -8.98 20.71 9.22
C ALA A 180 -10.46 20.23 9.21
N GLY A 181 -10.69 18.93 9.44
CA GLY A 181 -12.02 18.31 9.42
C GLY A 181 -12.51 17.85 8.05
N GLU A 182 -11.81 18.21 6.97
CA GLU A 182 -12.09 17.76 5.62
C GLU A 182 -11.36 16.47 5.26
N PHE A 183 -11.96 15.70 4.35
CA PHE A 183 -11.39 14.45 3.85
C PHE A 183 -11.08 14.56 2.37
N ARG A 184 -9.87 14.14 2.01
CA ARG A 184 -9.29 14.27 0.67
C ARG A 184 -8.72 12.93 0.25
N ALA A 185 -9.03 12.50 -0.96
CA ALA A 185 -8.42 11.36 -1.61
C ALA A 185 -7.26 11.84 -2.49
N HIS A 186 -6.16 11.09 -2.52
CA HIS A 186 -4.95 11.47 -3.25
C HIS A 186 -4.51 10.41 -4.27
N THR A 187 -3.79 10.90 -5.27
CA THR A 187 -2.88 10.14 -6.13
C THR A 187 -1.59 10.96 -6.25
N GLU A 188 -0.67 10.60 -7.14
CA GLU A 188 0.57 11.33 -7.38
C GLU A 188 0.39 12.53 -8.33
N ILE A 189 -0.84 12.79 -8.78
CA ILE A 189 -1.24 14.10 -9.32
C ILE A 189 -1.52 15.02 -8.14
N PRO A 190 -0.93 16.23 -8.08
CA PRO A 190 -0.96 17.11 -6.92
C PRO A 190 -2.30 17.85 -6.73
N ILE A 191 -3.42 17.24 -7.15
CA ILE A 191 -4.78 17.79 -7.02
C ILE A 191 -5.62 16.76 -6.26
N PRO A 192 -5.89 16.96 -4.96
CA PRO A 192 -6.72 16.03 -4.20
C PRO A 192 -8.19 16.15 -4.58
N VAL A 193 -8.94 15.07 -4.35
CA VAL A 193 -10.40 15.03 -4.55
C VAL A 193 -11.09 14.98 -3.19
N ARG A 194 -11.92 15.98 -2.88
CA ARG A 194 -12.70 16.04 -1.64
C ARG A 194 -13.85 15.05 -1.68
N PHE A 195 -14.18 14.47 -0.53
CA PHE A 195 -15.33 13.59 -0.38
C PHE A 195 -15.93 13.68 1.02
N ASN A 196 -17.21 13.32 1.14
CA ASN A 196 -17.88 13.22 2.42
C ASN A 196 -17.55 11.86 3.08
N PRO A 197 -16.96 11.80 4.29
CA PRO A 197 -16.55 10.55 4.92
C PRO A 197 -17.71 9.67 5.40
N LYS A 198 -18.90 10.24 5.63
CA LYS A 198 -20.09 9.52 6.13
C LYS A 198 -20.77 8.74 5.01
N PHE A 199 -20.89 9.34 3.83
CA PHE A 199 -21.64 8.74 2.72
C PHE A 199 -20.78 8.38 1.50
N LEU A 200 -19.49 8.74 1.52
CA LEU A 200 -18.51 8.54 0.46
C LEU A 200 -18.87 9.25 -0.86
N ASN A 201 -19.73 10.27 -0.84
CA ASN A 201 -20.00 11.06 -2.03
C ASN A 201 -18.83 12.01 -2.33
N THR A 202 -18.41 12.03 -3.60
CA THR A 202 -17.43 12.99 -4.11
C THR A 202 -17.97 14.41 -4.03
N MET A 203 -17.14 15.33 -3.55
CA MET A 203 -17.44 16.75 -3.43
C MET A 203 -16.71 17.59 -4.50
N GLY A 204 -15.78 16.99 -5.24
CA GLY A 204 -15.03 17.63 -6.32
C GLY A 204 -13.59 17.95 -5.95
N ILE A 205 -12.92 18.71 -6.81
CA ILE A 205 -11.59 19.27 -6.56
C ILE A 205 -11.74 20.68 -5.99
N GLU A 206 -10.72 21.17 -5.27
CA GLU A 206 -10.68 22.56 -4.80
C GLU A 206 -10.25 23.48 -5.95
N GLU A 207 -11.04 24.51 -6.24
CA GLU A 207 -10.72 25.51 -7.26
C GLU A 207 -9.71 26.53 -6.72
N GLY A 208 -8.85 27.08 -7.59
CA GLY A 208 -7.93 28.17 -7.24
C GLY A 208 -6.62 27.76 -6.56
N GLN A 209 -6.33 26.46 -6.41
CA GLN A 209 -4.99 26.02 -5.98
C GLN A 209 -4.00 26.05 -7.16
N GLU A 210 -3.08 27.01 -7.13
CA GLU A 210 -2.00 27.10 -8.11
C GLU A 210 -0.89 26.09 -7.77
N MET A 211 -0.93 24.92 -8.41
CA MET A 211 0.11 23.90 -8.31
C MET A 211 1.19 24.15 -9.36
N GLN A 212 2.45 24.11 -8.94
CA GLN A 212 3.60 24.40 -9.78
C GLN A 212 4.26 23.13 -10.33
N GLY A 213 4.08 21.98 -9.67
CA GLY A 213 4.52 20.67 -10.18
C GLY A 213 3.46 19.93 -11.00
N ARG A 214 3.93 18.95 -11.79
CA ARG A 214 3.09 18.00 -12.54
C ARG A 214 2.78 16.74 -11.74
N LEU A 215 3.72 16.33 -10.89
CA LEU A 215 3.54 15.24 -9.93
C LEU A 215 3.66 15.76 -8.51
N GLY A 216 3.22 14.96 -7.55
CA GLY A 216 3.35 15.19 -6.12
C GLY A 216 3.25 13.87 -5.37
N THR A 217 3.06 13.97 -4.06
CA THR A 217 2.93 12.79 -3.20
C THR A 217 1.47 12.53 -2.82
N ALA A 218 1.11 11.24 -2.75
CA ALA A 218 -0.08 10.79 -2.03
C ALA A 218 0.18 10.61 -0.52
N HIS A 219 1.38 10.91 -0.02
CA HIS A 219 1.79 10.71 1.37
C HIS A 219 2.20 12.03 2.04
N PRO A 220 1.32 13.05 2.08
CA PRO A 220 1.62 14.27 2.81
C PRO A 220 1.79 13.97 4.29
N HIS A 221 2.63 14.76 4.96
CA HIS A 221 2.79 14.70 6.41
C HIS A 221 2.07 15.85 7.08
N PHE A 222 1.37 15.56 8.19
CA PHE A 222 0.84 16.59 9.07
C PHE A 222 1.54 16.53 10.42
N ASP A 223 2.06 17.68 10.87
CA ASP A 223 2.63 17.83 12.19
C ASP A 223 1.56 18.38 13.15
N PRO A 224 1.05 17.57 14.10
CA PRO A 224 0.00 18.01 15.00
C PRO A 224 0.47 19.07 16.01
N GLU A 225 1.78 19.16 16.32
CA GLU A 225 2.29 20.18 17.24
C GLU A 225 2.33 21.57 16.58
N THR A 226 2.81 21.63 15.33
CA THR A 226 2.91 22.92 14.62
C THR A 226 1.66 23.26 13.82
N ARG A 227 0.73 22.29 13.67
CA ARG A 227 -0.46 22.34 12.80
C ARG A 227 -0.12 22.70 11.36
N GLU A 228 0.94 22.08 10.87
CA GLU A 228 1.53 22.37 9.56
C GLU A 228 1.57 21.09 8.72
N ARG A 229 1.13 21.21 7.48
CA ARG A 229 1.15 20.15 6.48
C ARG A 229 2.40 20.29 5.63
N PHE A 230 3.01 19.19 5.23
CA PHE A 230 4.17 19.11 4.37
C PHE A 230 3.85 18.23 3.17
N SER A 231 4.33 18.64 2.01
CA SER A 231 4.19 17.92 0.76
C SER A 231 5.36 18.27 -0.16
N TYR A 232 5.42 17.64 -1.32
CA TYR A 232 6.27 18.07 -2.41
C TYR A 232 5.53 18.03 -3.74
N GLU A 233 6.12 18.72 -4.70
CA GLU A 233 5.74 18.78 -6.10
C GLU A 233 6.98 18.52 -6.96
N VAL A 234 6.83 17.72 -8.02
CA VAL A 234 7.88 17.46 -9.00
C VAL A 234 7.47 18.08 -10.32
N GLU A 235 8.34 18.94 -10.84
CA GLU A 235 8.24 19.50 -12.18
C GLU A 235 9.11 18.68 -13.14
N LEU A 236 8.51 18.20 -14.22
CA LEU A 236 9.15 17.30 -15.19
C LEU A 236 9.72 18.03 -16.41
N VAL A 237 9.37 19.31 -16.60
CA VAL A 237 9.86 20.14 -17.71
C VAL A 237 10.67 21.33 -17.21
N PRO A 238 11.67 21.83 -17.97
CA PRO A 238 12.48 22.97 -17.55
C PRO A 238 11.68 24.22 -17.14
N PRO A 239 11.99 24.86 -16.00
CA PRO A 239 12.95 24.41 -14.98
C PRO A 239 12.40 23.22 -14.18
N SER A 240 12.98 22.04 -14.39
CA SER A 240 12.55 20.79 -13.77
C SER A 240 13.22 20.56 -12.42
N GLY A 241 12.56 19.84 -11.53
CA GLY A 241 13.09 19.57 -10.20
C GLY A 241 12.02 19.31 -9.16
N LEU A 242 12.48 19.23 -7.91
CA LEU A 242 11.67 18.96 -6.73
C LEU A 242 11.43 20.23 -5.94
N ARG A 243 10.17 20.59 -5.72
CA ARG A 243 9.74 21.66 -4.82
C ARG A 243 9.16 21.06 -3.55
N VAL A 244 9.74 21.38 -2.40
CA VAL A 244 9.23 20.96 -1.09
C VAL A 244 8.47 22.11 -0.47
N VAL A 245 7.25 21.84 -0.03
CA VAL A 245 6.30 22.86 0.43
C VAL A 245 5.73 22.52 1.80
N SER A 246 5.32 23.58 2.50
CA SER A 246 4.59 23.52 3.75
C SER A 246 3.33 24.39 3.67
N GLU A 247 2.29 24.02 4.38
CA GLU A 247 1.03 24.74 4.45
C GLU A 247 0.57 24.86 5.90
N LYS A 248 0.26 26.09 6.32
CA LYS A 248 -0.26 26.37 7.67
C LYS A 248 -1.31 27.47 7.60
N GLY A 249 -2.52 27.18 8.09
CA GLY A 249 -3.62 28.14 8.12
C GLY A 249 -3.98 28.71 6.75
N GLY A 250 -3.95 27.88 5.70
CA GLY A 250 -4.19 28.30 4.31
C GLY A 250 -3.00 28.98 3.63
N ARG A 251 -1.92 29.29 4.36
CA ARG A 251 -0.72 29.90 3.77
C ARG A 251 0.29 28.82 3.36
N ARG A 252 0.61 28.78 2.07
CA ARG A 252 1.64 27.93 1.50
C ARG A 252 3.01 28.62 1.56
N ARG A 253 4.05 27.85 1.86
CA ARG A 253 5.45 28.28 1.86
C ARG A 253 6.30 27.23 1.15
N GLU A 254 7.09 27.68 0.20
CA GLU A 254 8.18 26.89 -0.35
C GLU A 254 9.34 26.81 0.65
N LEU A 255 9.75 25.59 0.96
CA LEU A 255 10.89 25.31 1.83
C LEU A 255 12.18 25.19 1.04
N ALA A 256 12.14 24.55 -0.13
CA ALA A 256 13.27 24.44 -1.04
C ALA A 256 12.81 24.09 -2.46
N PHE A 257 13.59 24.51 -3.45
CA PHE A 257 13.57 23.99 -4.81
C PHE A 257 14.92 23.35 -5.12
N ILE A 258 14.90 22.08 -5.55
CA ILE A 258 16.08 21.30 -5.90
C ILE A 258 16.01 21.03 -7.40
N PRO A 259 16.76 21.79 -8.22
CA PRO A 259 16.74 21.61 -9.67
C PRO A 259 17.32 20.24 -10.06
N GLN A 260 16.64 19.55 -10.97
CA GLN A 260 17.06 18.24 -11.47
C GLN A 260 16.71 18.15 -12.96
N ALA A 261 17.73 17.93 -13.81
CA ALA A 261 17.51 17.81 -15.25
C ALA A 261 16.66 16.57 -15.59
N MET A 262 16.84 15.48 -14.86
CA MET A 262 16.02 14.27 -14.92
C MET A 262 15.45 14.00 -13.53
N PRO A 263 14.27 14.53 -13.18
CA PRO A 263 13.69 14.36 -11.85
C PRO A 263 13.47 12.89 -11.51
N GLY A 264 13.85 12.49 -10.29
CA GLY A 264 13.66 11.12 -9.80
C GLY A 264 12.21 10.84 -9.38
N TYR A 265 11.79 9.57 -9.49
CA TYR A 265 10.53 9.10 -8.93
C TYR A 265 10.56 9.13 -7.42
N LEU A 266 9.61 9.84 -6.82
CA LEU A 266 9.41 9.93 -5.38
C LEU A 266 7.98 9.57 -5.06
N HIS A 267 7.78 8.64 -4.12
CA HIS A 267 6.46 8.24 -3.66
C HIS A 267 6.09 8.86 -2.30
N SER A 268 7.04 8.87 -1.36
CA SER A 268 6.87 9.42 -0.01
C SER A 268 8.15 10.10 0.48
N PHE A 269 8.08 10.73 1.64
CA PHE A 269 9.21 11.40 2.28
C PHE A 269 9.15 11.22 3.81
N GLY A 270 10.25 11.49 4.50
CA GLY A 270 10.31 11.47 5.96
C GLY A 270 10.14 12.86 6.57
N LEU A 271 9.59 12.94 7.78
CA LEU A 271 9.50 14.18 8.56
C LEU A 271 10.14 13.97 9.93
N THR A 272 10.95 14.93 10.38
CA THR A 272 11.49 15.03 11.74
C THR A 272 11.07 16.35 12.38
N ARG A 273 11.51 16.63 13.61
CA ARG A 273 11.23 17.92 14.28
C ARG A 273 11.85 19.09 13.53
N ARG A 274 13.01 18.92 12.89
CA ARG A 274 13.72 19.99 12.16
C ARG A 274 13.81 19.80 10.64
N TYR A 275 13.69 18.58 10.14
CA TYR A 275 13.96 18.28 8.73
C TYR A 275 12.78 17.63 8.03
N VAL A 276 12.57 18.05 6.78
CA VAL A 276 11.98 17.20 5.74
C VAL A 276 13.11 16.35 5.16
N VAL A 277 12.88 15.05 5.00
CA VAL A 277 13.86 14.06 4.55
C VAL A 277 13.41 13.51 3.20
N ILE A 278 14.15 13.80 2.14
CA ILE A 278 13.90 13.28 0.79
C ILE A 278 14.91 12.17 0.50
N VAL A 279 14.43 11.00 0.09
CA VAL A 279 15.25 9.93 -0.49
C VAL A 279 15.15 10.02 -2.01
N SER A 280 16.09 10.73 -2.63
CA SER A 280 16.19 10.90 -4.08
C SER A 280 16.91 9.69 -4.69
N GLN A 281 16.13 8.65 -4.98
CA GLN A 281 16.56 7.41 -5.62
C GLN A 281 16.78 7.57 -7.14
N PRO A 282 17.70 6.81 -7.75
CA PRO A 282 18.10 6.99 -9.16
C PRO A 282 17.14 6.29 -10.14
N TYR A 283 15.85 6.56 -10.01
CA TYR A 283 14.83 6.16 -10.98
C TYR A 283 14.34 7.43 -11.66
N ASN A 284 15.00 7.83 -12.75
CA ASN A 284 14.96 9.19 -13.27
C ASN A 284 14.05 9.31 -14.50
N PHE A 285 13.31 10.41 -14.61
CA PHE A 285 12.44 10.70 -15.74
C PHE A 285 13.21 11.21 -16.96
N ASN A 286 13.07 10.50 -18.08
CA ASN A 286 13.70 10.83 -19.35
C ASN A 286 12.75 11.67 -20.23
N LEU A 287 12.88 12.99 -20.16
CA LEU A 287 12.03 13.92 -20.92
C LEU A 287 12.17 13.74 -22.44
N ALA A 288 13.38 13.45 -22.94
CA ALA A 288 13.59 13.25 -24.38
C ALA A 288 12.82 12.04 -24.90
N LYS A 289 12.83 10.93 -24.15
CA LYS A 289 12.01 9.75 -24.44
C LYS A 289 10.51 10.06 -24.37
N PHE A 290 10.08 10.82 -23.37
CA PHE A 290 8.67 11.22 -23.23
C PHE A 290 8.16 12.11 -24.37
N LEU A 291 9.06 12.86 -25.02
CA LEU A 291 8.73 13.67 -26.19
C LEU A 291 8.74 12.89 -27.51
N SER A 292 9.20 11.63 -27.50
CA SER A 292 9.23 10.80 -28.71
C SER A 292 7.83 10.28 -29.09
N PRO A 293 7.58 9.97 -30.38
CA PRO A 293 6.32 9.36 -30.83
C PRO A 293 5.98 8.05 -30.10
N ASP A 294 6.99 7.30 -29.65
CA ASP A 294 6.85 5.98 -29.01
C ASP A 294 6.87 6.06 -27.47
N ARG A 295 6.62 7.24 -26.88
CA ARG A 295 6.78 7.52 -25.43
C ARG A 295 6.09 6.51 -24.50
N GLY A 296 4.95 5.97 -24.89
CA GLY A 296 4.06 5.22 -24.01
C GLY A 296 3.62 5.98 -22.74
N PRO A 297 3.07 5.26 -21.74
CA PRO A 297 2.62 5.82 -20.47
C PRO A 297 3.74 6.47 -19.66
N ILE A 298 3.41 7.32 -18.68
CA ILE A 298 4.43 8.10 -17.95
C ILE A 298 5.52 7.22 -17.30
N ILE A 299 5.16 6.08 -16.71
CA ILE A 299 6.12 5.23 -15.99
C ILE A 299 7.17 4.57 -16.91
N THR A 300 6.86 4.35 -18.19
CA THR A 300 7.81 3.76 -19.14
C THR A 300 8.93 4.74 -19.52
N ASN A 301 8.79 6.00 -19.11
CA ASN A 301 9.77 7.07 -19.30
C ASN A 301 10.66 7.28 -18.08
N TYR A 302 10.52 6.47 -17.03
CA TYR A 302 11.45 6.41 -15.91
C TYR A 302 12.45 5.27 -16.10
N GLU A 303 13.73 5.56 -15.87
CA GLU A 303 14.84 4.65 -16.10
C GLU A 303 15.69 4.52 -14.83
N TRP A 304 16.02 3.28 -14.46
CA TRP A 304 16.85 2.98 -13.30
C TRP A 304 18.33 3.16 -13.64
N GLN A 305 18.99 4.10 -12.99
CA GLN A 305 20.41 4.39 -13.16
C GLN A 305 21.21 3.69 -12.05
N ALA A 306 21.55 2.41 -12.28
CA ALA A 306 22.17 1.56 -11.26
C ALA A 306 23.56 2.02 -10.80
N ASP A 307 24.24 2.85 -11.59
CA ASP A 307 25.57 3.40 -11.26
C ASP A 307 25.49 4.77 -10.57
N GLU A 308 24.30 5.35 -10.44
CA GLU A 308 24.08 6.60 -9.71
C GLU A 308 23.77 6.34 -8.23
N PRO A 309 24.26 7.19 -7.31
CA PRO A 309 23.94 7.03 -5.90
C PRO A 309 22.50 7.45 -5.59
N THR A 310 21.92 6.85 -4.54
CA THR A 310 20.75 7.45 -3.89
C THR A 310 21.20 8.62 -3.01
N ARG A 311 20.54 9.78 -3.15
CA ARG A 311 20.83 10.97 -2.34
C ARG A 311 19.77 11.14 -1.25
N ILE A 312 20.19 11.15 0.01
CA ILE A 312 19.33 11.50 1.13
C ILE A 312 19.53 13.00 1.45
N ILE A 313 18.48 13.78 1.22
CA ILE A 313 18.51 15.25 1.30
C ILE A 313 17.69 15.69 2.51
N LEU A 314 18.36 16.38 3.44
CA LEU A 314 17.77 16.98 4.64
C LEU A 314 17.48 18.45 4.37
N ILE A 315 16.20 18.83 4.37
CA ILE A 315 15.74 20.21 4.17
C ILE A 315 15.31 20.78 5.51
N ASP A 316 15.85 21.93 5.92
CA ASP A 316 15.46 22.56 7.18
C ASP A 316 14.04 23.11 7.05
N ARG A 317 13.08 22.50 7.76
CA ARG A 317 11.66 22.87 7.63
C ARG A 317 11.29 24.19 8.30
N LYS A 318 12.19 24.76 9.12
CA LYS A 318 12.00 26.07 9.75
C LYS A 318 12.67 27.18 8.95
N ARG A 319 13.96 27.03 8.65
CA ARG A 319 14.74 28.04 7.90
C ARG A 319 14.47 27.99 6.40
N GLY A 320 14.10 26.84 5.87
CA GLY A 320 14.14 26.57 4.44
C GLY A 320 15.56 26.21 3.99
N GLY A 321 15.68 25.70 2.77
CA GLY A 321 16.93 25.32 2.14
C GLY A 321 17.42 23.91 2.51
N VAL A 322 18.30 23.39 1.67
CA VAL A 322 18.99 22.12 1.90
C VAL A 322 20.03 22.31 2.99
N ALA A 323 19.85 21.60 4.11
CA ALA A 323 20.79 21.63 5.22
C ALA A 323 21.95 20.63 5.04
N ARG A 324 21.67 19.49 4.41
CA ARG A 324 22.68 18.44 4.13
C ARG A 324 22.18 17.50 3.04
N THR A 325 23.11 16.99 2.24
CA THR A 325 22.91 15.84 1.37
C THR A 325 23.96 14.79 1.72
N VAL A 326 23.57 13.52 1.77
CA VAL A 326 24.48 12.38 1.87
C VAL A 326 24.15 11.37 0.79
N GLU A 327 25.15 10.62 0.35
CA GLU A 327 25.00 9.62 -0.71
C GLU A 327 25.13 8.21 -0.14
N THR A 328 24.43 7.26 -0.77
CA THR A 328 24.45 5.83 -0.44
C THR A 328 24.31 5.00 -1.70
N ASP A 329 24.68 3.73 -1.62
CA ASP A 329 24.41 2.73 -2.64
C ASP A 329 22.93 2.80 -3.08
N PRO A 330 22.64 2.61 -4.37
CA PRO A 330 21.31 2.76 -4.91
C PRO A 330 20.33 1.74 -4.33
N PHE A 331 19.13 2.22 -4.00
CA PHE A 331 18.00 1.40 -3.61
C PHE A 331 16.69 2.09 -4.00
N PHE A 332 15.60 1.34 -4.02
CA PHE A 332 14.28 1.89 -4.31
C PHE A 332 13.39 1.79 -3.08
N ALA A 333 12.59 2.80 -2.79
CA ALA A 333 11.58 2.78 -1.75
C ALA A 333 10.30 3.49 -2.20
N PHE A 334 9.17 2.83 -2.01
CA PHE A 334 7.88 3.52 -2.01
C PHE A 334 7.69 4.27 -0.69
N HIS A 335 7.85 3.57 0.43
CA HIS A 335 7.39 4.07 1.73
C HIS A 335 8.52 4.37 2.71
N HIS A 336 8.48 5.57 3.28
CA HIS A 336 9.13 5.86 4.54
C HIS A 336 8.31 5.27 5.68
N ILE A 337 8.99 4.64 6.64
CA ILE A 337 8.37 4.11 7.85
C ILE A 337 8.34 5.21 8.91
N ASN A 338 9.48 5.82 9.24
CA ASN A 338 9.58 6.99 10.10
C ASN A 338 10.92 7.71 9.90
N ALA A 339 11.01 8.95 10.36
CA ALA A 339 12.28 9.64 10.52
C ALA A 339 12.27 10.39 11.85
N TYR A 340 13.42 10.53 12.51
CA TYR A 340 13.52 11.31 13.75
C TYR A 340 14.96 11.74 14.04
N GLU A 341 15.11 12.70 14.96
CA GLU A 341 16.41 13.16 15.44
C GLU A 341 16.72 12.55 16.81
N GLN A 342 17.95 12.07 16.99
CA GLN A 342 18.43 11.54 18.27
C GLN A 342 19.95 11.64 18.35
N ASP A 343 20.48 12.12 19.48
CA ASP A 343 21.91 12.12 19.81
C ASP A 343 22.80 12.70 18.70
N GLY A 344 22.39 13.84 18.11
CA GLY A 344 23.11 14.51 17.01
C GLY A 344 23.03 13.78 15.66
N LYS A 345 22.13 12.81 15.53
CA LYS A 345 21.87 12.07 14.29
C LYS A 345 20.45 12.29 13.77
N VAL A 346 20.28 12.11 12.47
CA VAL A 346 18.97 11.87 11.85
C VAL A 346 18.87 10.38 11.54
N ILE A 347 17.81 9.76 12.05
CA ILE A 347 17.47 8.35 11.84
C ILE A 347 16.33 8.30 10.83
N ILE A 348 16.45 7.44 9.82
CA ILE A 348 15.50 7.33 8.71
C ILE A 348 15.24 5.85 8.46
N ASP A 349 13.98 5.44 8.56
CA ASP A 349 13.54 4.08 8.33
C ASP A 349 12.66 4.03 7.08
N VAL A 350 12.94 3.09 6.16
CA VAL A 350 12.22 2.93 4.89
C VAL A 350 11.97 1.45 4.56
N CYS A 351 10.96 1.21 3.72
CA CYS A 351 10.75 -0.06 3.03
C CYS A 351 11.66 -0.11 1.79
N ALA A 352 12.87 -0.66 1.95
CA ALA A 352 13.91 -0.67 0.91
C ALA A 352 13.83 -1.91 0.01
N HIS A 353 13.54 -1.71 -1.26
CA HIS A 353 13.75 -2.66 -2.35
C HIS A 353 15.18 -2.54 -2.90
N LYS A 354 15.65 -3.58 -3.57
CA LYS A 354 16.96 -3.58 -4.22
C LYS A 354 17.05 -2.52 -5.33
N ASP A 355 16.00 -2.42 -6.14
CA ASP A 355 15.91 -1.58 -7.33
C ASP A 355 14.43 -1.33 -7.70
N ALA A 356 14.21 -0.55 -8.76
CA ALA A 356 12.87 -0.21 -9.26
C ALA A 356 12.12 -1.38 -9.93
N GLY A 357 12.68 -2.59 -10.01
CA GLY A 357 12.03 -3.76 -10.62
C GLY A 357 10.72 -4.17 -9.95
N VAL A 358 10.45 -3.68 -8.73
CA VAL A 358 9.15 -3.84 -8.07
C VAL A 358 8.02 -3.19 -8.87
N ILE A 359 8.22 -2.03 -9.51
CA ILE A 359 7.19 -1.37 -10.34
C ILE A 359 6.79 -2.28 -11.50
N GLU A 360 7.77 -2.84 -12.21
CA GLU A 360 7.50 -3.75 -13.31
C GLU A 360 6.78 -5.03 -12.86
N ALA A 361 7.08 -5.51 -11.65
CA ALA A 361 6.43 -6.68 -11.06
C ALA A 361 4.95 -6.44 -10.68
N LEU A 362 4.53 -5.18 -10.56
CA LEU A 362 3.17 -4.78 -10.19
C LEU A 362 2.21 -4.59 -11.38
N TYR A 363 2.67 -4.87 -12.60
CA TYR A 363 1.77 -5.01 -13.76
C TYR A 363 0.76 -6.14 -13.52
N LEU A 364 -0.52 -5.88 -13.79
CA LEU A 364 -1.63 -6.81 -13.52
C LEU A 364 -1.43 -8.14 -14.23
N LYS A 365 -0.89 -8.14 -15.46
CA LYS A 365 -0.56 -9.36 -16.20
C LYS A 365 0.45 -10.23 -15.43
N LYS A 366 1.51 -9.63 -14.87
CA LYS A 366 2.52 -10.37 -14.08
C LYS A 366 1.94 -10.89 -12.77
N ILE A 367 1.23 -10.04 -12.02
CA ILE A 367 0.61 -10.43 -10.76
C ILE A 367 -0.39 -11.59 -10.96
N ARG A 368 -1.30 -11.48 -11.94
CA ARG A 368 -2.34 -12.47 -12.24
C ARG A 368 -1.75 -13.80 -12.73
N ASN A 369 -0.62 -13.76 -13.45
CA ASN A 369 0.13 -14.96 -13.85
C ASN A 369 0.97 -15.56 -12.70
N GLY A 370 0.96 -14.92 -11.54
CA GLY A 370 1.60 -15.42 -10.34
C GLY A 370 3.10 -15.14 -10.25
N SER A 371 3.62 -14.18 -11.04
CA SER A 371 5.02 -13.74 -10.97
C SER A 371 5.41 -13.34 -9.55
N ARG A 372 6.68 -13.55 -9.21
CA ARG A 372 7.25 -13.13 -7.94
C ARG A 372 7.39 -11.61 -7.91
N VAL A 373 6.93 -10.98 -6.83
CA VAL A 373 7.14 -9.55 -6.59
C VAL A 373 8.37 -9.36 -5.69
N PRO A 374 9.34 -8.51 -6.05
CA PRO A 374 10.42 -8.10 -5.16
C PRO A 374 9.89 -7.60 -3.81
N GLN A 375 10.60 -7.91 -2.73
CA GLN A 375 10.14 -7.62 -1.37
C GLN A 375 11.04 -6.57 -0.74
N ALA A 376 10.42 -5.60 -0.06
CA ALA A 376 11.16 -4.57 0.66
C ALA A 376 11.62 -5.08 2.02
N LYS A 377 12.83 -4.65 2.41
CA LYS A 377 13.38 -4.84 3.74
C LYS A 377 13.15 -3.60 4.60
N TYR A 378 13.06 -3.82 5.91
CA TYR A 378 13.07 -2.74 6.88
C TYR A 378 14.50 -2.19 7.01
N ARG A 379 14.83 -1.07 6.37
CA ARG A 379 16.18 -0.48 6.40
C ARG A 379 16.22 0.81 7.19
N ARG A 380 17.19 0.91 8.10
CA ARG A 380 17.53 2.11 8.86
C ARG A 380 18.80 2.75 8.33
N PHE A 381 18.73 4.06 8.10
CA PHE A 381 19.88 4.94 7.88
C PHE A 381 20.09 5.82 9.11
N GLU A 382 21.33 6.00 9.53
CA GLU A 382 21.72 6.92 10.60
C GLU A 382 22.74 7.91 10.07
N ILE A 383 22.39 9.20 10.01
CA ILE A 383 23.25 10.27 9.51
C ILE A 383 23.73 11.12 10.67
N ARG A 384 25.04 11.20 10.91
CA ARG A 384 25.63 12.12 11.90
C ARG A 384 25.60 13.55 11.36
N LEU A 385 24.95 14.47 12.07
CA LEU A 385 24.78 15.85 11.62
C LEU A 385 26.09 16.65 11.59
N SER A 386 27.06 16.32 12.45
CA SER A 386 28.33 17.05 12.56
C SER A 386 29.23 16.90 11.34
N ASN A 387 29.27 15.71 10.73
CA ASN A 387 30.21 15.40 9.63
C ASN A 387 29.57 14.68 8.44
N GLY A 388 28.27 14.37 8.49
CA GLY A 388 27.56 13.67 7.41
C GLY A 388 27.87 12.19 7.30
N LYS A 389 28.66 11.60 8.22
CA LYS A 389 28.93 10.15 8.20
C LYS A 389 27.61 9.39 8.37
N MET A 390 27.35 8.48 7.45
CA MET A 390 26.15 7.66 7.43
C MET A 390 26.48 6.19 7.67
N THR A 391 25.59 5.49 8.38
CA THR A 391 25.57 4.02 8.44
C THR A 391 24.18 3.51 8.09
N GLN A 392 24.10 2.31 7.51
CA GLN A 392 22.82 1.67 7.22
C GLN A 392 22.79 0.21 7.70
N ARG A 393 21.61 -0.29 8.07
CA ARG A 393 21.37 -1.70 8.42
C ARG A 393 19.91 -2.08 8.24
N ASP A 394 19.66 -3.35 7.96
CA ASP A 394 18.30 -3.91 8.00
C ASP A 394 17.96 -4.23 9.48
N LEU A 395 16.75 -3.90 9.95
CA LEU A 395 16.39 -4.00 11.38
C LEU A 395 15.69 -5.29 11.79
N ILE A 396 14.98 -5.93 10.88
CA ILE A 396 14.21 -7.16 11.14
C ILE A 396 14.36 -8.12 9.95
N ASP A 397 14.17 -9.41 10.21
CA ASP A 397 14.26 -10.45 9.19
C ASP A 397 13.04 -10.52 8.24
N ALA A 398 11.89 -10.03 8.69
CA ALA A 398 10.66 -10.04 7.90
C ALA A 398 10.66 -8.94 6.84
N TYR A 399 10.10 -9.24 5.66
CA TYR A 399 9.78 -8.22 4.66
C TYR A 399 8.64 -7.33 5.15
N ILE A 400 8.69 -6.05 4.77
CA ILE A 400 7.67 -5.08 5.18
C ILE A 400 7.37 -4.09 4.06
N GLU A 401 6.09 -3.87 3.81
CA GLU A 401 5.51 -2.85 2.93
C GLU A 401 4.24 -2.27 3.56
N LEU A 402 3.69 -1.21 2.96
CA LEU A 402 2.55 -0.43 3.46
C LEU A 402 2.68 -0.16 4.98
N PRO A 403 3.78 0.48 5.41
CA PRO A 403 4.10 0.59 6.82
C PRO A 403 3.17 1.58 7.52
N GLN A 404 2.81 1.23 8.74
CA GLN A 404 1.99 2.01 9.66
C GLN A 404 2.67 2.06 11.02
N LYS A 405 2.32 3.06 11.83
CA LYS A 405 2.83 3.25 13.19
C LYS A 405 1.77 3.97 14.02
N ASN A 406 2.04 4.20 15.30
CA ASN A 406 1.22 5.09 16.12
C ASN A 406 1.48 6.57 15.71
N TYR A 407 1.04 6.94 14.50
CA TYR A 407 1.47 8.12 13.77
C TYR A 407 1.36 9.40 14.60
N ASP A 408 0.18 9.66 15.18
CA ASP A 408 -0.09 10.85 15.99
C ASP A 408 0.86 10.99 17.18
N ARG A 409 1.36 9.87 17.70
CA ARG A 409 2.25 9.84 18.86
C ARG A 409 3.73 9.91 18.48
N VAL A 410 4.14 9.24 17.40
CA VAL A 410 5.56 8.95 17.15
C VAL A 410 6.10 9.43 15.80
N ASN A 411 5.26 9.98 14.92
CA ASN A 411 5.76 10.55 13.67
C ASN A 411 6.75 11.69 13.95
N GLY A 412 7.93 11.65 13.32
CA GLY A 412 8.99 12.63 13.58
C GLY A 412 9.74 12.46 14.91
N ARG A 413 9.47 11.40 15.66
CA ARG A 413 10.02 11.13 17.00
C ARG A 413 10.57 9.72 17.11
N HIS A 414 11.39 9.50 18.14
CA HIS A 414 11.81 8.17 18.53
C HIS A 414 10.59 7.27 18.80
N TYR A 415 10.69 6.01 18.38
CA TYR A 415 9.60 5.04 18.41
C TYR A 415 10.15 3.61 18.52
N ARG A 416 9.27 2.65 18.80
CA ARG A 416 9.64 1.24 18.95
C ARG A 416 8.92 0.30 18.00
N TYR A 417 7.70 0.62 17.58
CA TYR A 417 6.85 -0.29 16.84
C TYR A 417 6.39 0.27 15.51
N ALA A 418 6.52 -0.55 14.47
CA ALA A 418 5.88 -0.35 13.17
C ALA A 418 5.10 -1.61 12.80
N TYR A 419 4.07 -1.42 11.98
CA TYR A 419 3.23 -2.46 11.44
C TYR A 419 3.29 -2.40 9.92
N GLY A 420 3.10 -3.51 9.23
CA GLY A 420 3.03 -3.52 7.78
C GLY A 420 2.56 -4.85 7.25
N VAL A 421 2.52 -4.97 5.93
CA VAL A 421 2.30 -6.24 5.24
C VAL A 421 3.64 -6.84 4.82
N GLY A 422 3.69 -8.15 4.66
CA GLY A 422 4.86 -8.81 4.12
C GLY A 422 4.52 -10.07 3.35
N LEU A 423 5.55 -10.65 2.75
CA LEU A 423 5.53 -12.00 2.18
C LEU A 423 6.32 -12.94 3.08
N ARG A 424 5.78 -14.12 3.35
CA ARG A 424 6.50 -15.19 4.05
C ARG A 424 7.76 -15.58 3.27
N ARG A 425 8.89 -15.72 3.96
CA ARG A 425 10.16 -16.18 3.35
C ARG A 425 9.98 -17.56 2.70
N GLY A 426 10.57 -17.73 1.51
CA GLY A 426 10.42 -18.94 0.71
C GLY A 426 9.06 -19.10 0.03
N SER A 427 8.10 -18.20 0.27
CA SER A 427 6.83 -18.17 -0.44
C SER A 427 7.01 -17.52 -1.82
N SER A 428 6.39 -18.10 -2.84
CA SER A 428 6.30 -17.50 -4.18
C SER A 428 5.00 -16.71 -4.28
N GLY A 429 5.07 -15.40 -4.49
CA GLY A 429 3.88 -14.62 -4.82
C GLY A 429 3.90 -13.18 -4.36
N PHE A 430 2.86 -12.82 -3.61
CA PHE A 430 2.48 -11.48 -3.17
C PHE A 430 2.16 -11.53 -1.68
N ILE A 431 1.87 -10.38 -1.06
CA ILE A 431 1.52 -10.22 0.36
C ILE A 431 0.63 -11.35 0.92
N ASP A 432 1.06 -11.99 2.00
CA ASP A 432 0.35 -13.10 2.66
C ASP A 432 0.41 -13.07 4.21
N GLN A 433 0.94 -12.00 4.80
CA GLN A 433 1.04 -11.86 6.26
C GLN A 433 1.06 -10.39 6.71
N LEU A 434 0.65 -10.18 7.96
CA LEU A 434 0.85 -8.93 8.70
C LEU A 434 2.10 -9.04 9.57
N VAL A 435 2.82 -7.93 9.70
CA VAL A 435 4.09 -7.83 10.42
C VAL A 435 3.97 -6.73 11.47
N LYS A 436 4.44 -7.02 12.68
CA LYS A 436 4.80 -6.01 13.68
C LYS A 436 6.31 -6.07 13.90
N ALA A 437 7.00 -4.96 13.70
CA ALA A 437 8.41 -4.79 14.00
C ALA A 437 8.60 -4.22 15.41
N ASP A 438 9.52 -4.77 16.21
CA ASP A 438 10.07 -4.15 17.42
C ASP A 438 11.50 -3.68 17.11
N VAL A 439 11.66 -2.41 16.73
CA VAL A 439 12.94 -1.87 16.23
C VAL A 439 14.01 -1.77 17.31
N LYS A 440 13.61 -1.82 18.59
CA LYS A 440 14.57 -1.84 19.70
C LYS A 440 15.19 -3.21 19.86
N LYS A 441 14.41 -4.27 19.65
CA LYS A 441 14.88 -5.66 19.77
C LYS A 441 15.42 -6.25 18.46
N GLY A 442 15.05 -5.67 17.32
CA GLY A 442 15.33 -6.25 16.00
C GLY A 442 14.49 -7.49 15.70
N GLU A 443 13.31 -7.60 16.32
CA GLU A 443 12.42 -8.76 16.22
C GLU A 443 11.12 -8.41 15.49
N SER A 444 10.41 -9.44 15.01
CA SER A 444 9.07 -9.27 14.46
C SER A 444 8.07 -10.30 14.97
N LYS A 445 6.80 -9.88 15.07
CA LYS A 445 5.64 -10.78 15.24
C LYS A 445 4.84 -10.82 13.95
N LEU A 446 4.30 -11.99 13.62
CA LEU A 446 3.62 -12.24 12.36
C LEU A 446 2.21 -12.74 12.63
N TRP A 447 1.23 -12.24 11.88
CA TRP A 447 -0.09 -12.85 11.75
C TRP A 447 -0.28 -13.33 10.32
N ARG A 448 -0.83 -14.54 10.15
CA ARG A 448 -1.12 -15.15 8.84
C ARG A 448 -2.16 -16.26 8.97
N GLU A 449 -2.92 -16.46 7.91
CA GLU A 449 -3.88 -17.55 7.79
C GLU A 449 -3.87 -18.09 6.35
N ARG A 450 -4.00 -19.41 6.17
CA ARG A 450 -3.93 -20.03 4.85
C ARG A 450 -5.06 -19.51 3.96
N GLY A 451 -4.71 -18.96 2.80
CA GLY A 451 -5.67 -18.45 1.83
C GLY A 451 -6.25 -17.08 2.20
N VAL A 452 -5.76 -16.44 3.25
CA VAL A 452 -6.12 -15.08 3.62
C VAL A 452 -4.97 -14.13 3.27
N TYR A 453 -5.31 -13.03 2.61
CA TYR A 453 -4.35 -12.06 2.11
C TYR A 453 -4.66 -10.67 2.67
N PRO A 454 -3.91 -10.20 3.68
CA PRO A 454 -4.19 -8.94 4.35
C PRO A 454 -3.65 -7.73 3.58
N GLY A 455 -4.33 -6.59 3.70
CA GLY A 455 -3.86 -5.27 3.26
C GLY A 455 -3.22 -4.48 4.40
N GLU A 456 -2.97 -3.18 4.16
CA GLU A 456 -2.33 -2.27 5.12
C GLU A 456 -2.93 -2.36 6.54
N PRO A 457 -2.09 -2.59 7.58
CA PRO A 457 -2.52 -2.66 8.98
C PRO A 457 -2.58 -1.27 9.65
N VAL A 458 -3.77 -0.67 9.70
CA VAL A 458 -3.97 0.64 10.34
C VAL A 458 -4.01 0.49 11.86
N PHE A 459 -3.09 1.16 12.56
CA PHE A 459 -3.04 1.18 14.02
C PHE A 459 -4.06 2.16 14.61
N VAL A 460 -4.81 1.71 15.62
CA VAL A 460 -5.77 2.53 16.36
C VAL A 460 -5.46 2.46 17.85
N PRO A 461 -4.99 3.56 18.48
CA PRO A 461 -4.67 3.56 19.90
C PRO A 461 -5.94 3.39 20.74
N ARG A 462 -5.83 2.65 21.85
CA ARG A 462 -6.86 2.66 22.90
C ARG A 462 -6.96 4.07 23.50
N PRO A 463 -8.17 4.60 23.80
CA PRO A 463 -8.30 5.84 24.55
C PRO A 463 -7.51 5.79 25.87
N GLY A 464 -6.68 6.81 26.12
CA GLY A 464 -5.84 6.88 27.32
C GLY A 464 -4.58 5.99 27.32
N ALA A 465 -4.29 5.30 26.21
CA ALA A 465 -3.12 4.42 26.07
C ALA A 465 -1.80 5.10 26.50
N LYS A 466 -1.02 4.39 27.32
CA LYS A 466 0.32 4.83 27.77
C LYS A 466 1.44 4.11 27.04
N ALA A 467 1.26 2.85 26.68
CA ALA A 467 2.22 2.13 25.83
C ALA A 467 2.03 2.52 24.35
N GLU A 468 3.11 2.46 23.56
CA GLU A 468 3.09 2.81 22.14
C GLU A 468 2.21 1.86 21.31
N ASP A 469 2.14 0.58 21.70
CA ASP A 469 1.40 -0.50 21.04
C ASP A 469 0.11 -0.90 21.76
N ASP A 470 -0.40 -0.07 22.69
CA ASP A 470 -1.70 -0.31 23.34
C ASP A 470 -2.85 0.20 22.46
N GLY A 471 -3.45 -0.74 21.73
CA GLY A 471 -4.48 -0.47 20.74
C GLY A 471 -4.81 -1.71 19.93
N VAL A 472 -5.43 -1.49 18.79
CA VAL A 472 -5.73 -2.55 17.81
C VAL A 472 -5.12 -2.25 16.46
N ILE A 473 -4.93 -3.30 15.66
CA ILE A 473 -4.64 -3.21 14.23
C ILE A 473 -5.92 -3.56 13.47
N LEU A 474 -6.30 -2.70 12.53
CA LEU A 474 -7.36 -2.95 11.57
C LEU A 474 -6.74 -3.26 10.20
N SER A 475 -7.06 -4.41 9.61
CA SER A 475 -6.57 -4.78 8.28
C SER A 475 -7.70 -5.37 7.45
N LEU A 476 -7.94 -4.79 6.28
CA LEU A 476 -8.83 -5.37 5.30
C LEU A 476 -8.13 -6.54 4.61
N ALA A 477 -8.68 -7.73 4.70
CA ALA A 477 -8.12 -8.94 4.11
C ALA A 477 -9.08 -9.58 3.10
N LEU A 478 -8.53 -10.24 2.09
CA LEU A 478 -9.26 -11.14 1.20
C LEU A 478 -9.13 -12.57 1.71
N ASP A 479 -10.24 -13.22 2.04
CA ASP A 479 -10.30 -14.67 2.22
C ASP A 479 -10.59 -15.31 0.86
N GLY A 480 -9.55 -15.89 0.25
CA GLY A 480 -9.63 -16.50 -1.07
C GLY A 480 -10.31 -17.87 -1.07
N LEU A 481 -10.40 -18.55 0.08
CA LEU A 481 -11.15 -19.81 0.22
C LEU A 481 -12.65 -19.53 0.30
N ARG A 482 -13.05 -18.52 1.08
CA ARG A 482 -14.44 -18.05 1.17
C ARG A 482 -14.83 -17.07 0.06
N ARG A 483 -13.87 -16.65 -0.77
CA ARG A 483 -14.03 -15.74 -1.92
C ARG A 483 -14.68 -14.39 -1.58
N ARG A 484 -14.44 -13.89 -0.38
CA ARG A 484 -14.98 -12.62 0.13
C ARG A 484 -13.99 -11.95 1.06
N SER A 485 -14.17 -10.65 1.30
CA SER A 485 -13.27 -9.88 2.15
C SER A 485 -13.77 -9.75 3.59
N THR A 486 -12.84 -9.49 4.50
CA THR A 486 -13.10 -9.34 5.93
C THR A 486 -12.25 -8.24 6.54
N MET A 487 -12.80 -7.53 7.51
CA MET A 487 -12.07 -6.58 8.34
C MET A 487 -11.52 -7.31 9.56
N LEU A 488 -10.22 -7.56 9.59
CA LEU A 488 -9.51 -8.16 10.73
C LEU A 488 -9.28 -7.11 11.81
N VAL A 489 -9.43 -7.52 13.07
CA VAL A 489 -9.12 -6.72 14.26
C VAL A 489 -8.17 -7.51 15.15
N LEU A 490 -6.91 -7.09 15.21
CA LEU A 490 -5.88 -7.73 16.03
C LEU A 490 -5.53 -6.87 17.25
N ASP A 491 -5.15 -7.50 18.36
CA ASP A 491 -4.49 -6.82 19.47
C ASP A 491 -3.10 -6.37 19.00
N ALA A 492 -2.81 -5.07 19.07
CA ALA A 492 -1.59 -4.53 18.50
C ALA A 492 -0.32 -4.97 19.27
N ARG A 493 -0.45 -5.43 20.52
CA ARG A 493 0.69 -5.91 21.33
C ARG A 493 1.09 -7.34 20.95
N SER A 494 0.12 -8.23 20.95
CA SER A 494 0.27 -9.67 20.76
C SER A 494 0.27 -10.07 19.28
N MET A 495 -0.40 -9.31 18.41
CA MET A 495 -0.79 -9.68 17.04
C MET A 495 -1.80 -10.84 16.98
N GLU A 496 -2.47 -11.15 18.09
CA GLU A 496 -3.56 -12.12 18.14
C GLU A 496 -4.87 -11.50 17.64
N GLU A 497 -5.69 -12.32 16.98
CA GLU A 497 -6.98 -11.88 16.46
C GLU A 497 -8.03 -11.77 17.57
N ILE A 498 -8.68 -10.63 17.63
CA ILE A 498 -9.77 -10.34 18.58
C ILE A 498 -11.14 -10.57 17.92
N ALA A 499 -11.26 -10.14 16.67
CA ALA A 499 -12.50 -10.22 15.91
C ALA A 499 -12.23 -10.10 14.40
N ARG A 500 -13.20 -10.53 13.60
CA ARG A 500 -13.28 -10.23 12.17
C ARG A 500 -14.70 -9.91 11.74
N ALA A 501 -14.86 -8.99 10.78
CA ALA A 501 -16.16 -8.57 10.29
C ALA A 501 -16.29 -8.81 8.77
N TRP A 502 -17.29 -9.57 8.36
CA TRP A 502 -17.42 -10.10 7.00
C TRP A 502 -18.17 -9.17 6.05
N VAL A 503 -17.61 -8.95 4.86
CA VAL A 503 -18.29 -8.29 3.75
C VAL A 503 -18.87 -9.36 2.81
N PRO A 504 -20.06 -9.17 2.19
CA PRO A 504 -20.68 -10.21 1.36
C PRO A 504 -19.96 -10.50 0.04
N HIS A 505 -18.99 -9.67 -0.36
CA HIS A 505 -18.27 -9.76 -1.62
C HIS A 505 -16.75 -9.63 -1.41
N HIS A 506 -15.96 -9.87 -2.45
CA HIS A 506 -14.53 -9.53 -2.43
C HIS A 506 -14.36 -8.01 -2.49
N ILE A 507 -13.31 -7.51 -1.84
CA ILE A 507 -12.82 -6.15 -2.03
C ILE A 507 -11.45 -6.26 -2.68
N PRO A 508 -11.22 -5.62 -3.85
CA PRO A 508 -9.91 -5.60 -4.48
C PRO A 508 -8.83 -5.02 -3.57
N PHE A 509 -7.56 -5.37 -3.81
CA PHE A 509 -6.46 -4.81 -3.03
C PHE A 509 -6.32 -3.32 -3.26
N GLY A 510 -6.66 -2.56 -2.22
CA GLY A 510 -6.36 -1.13 -2.11
C GLY A 510 -4.97 -0.86 -1.55
N PHE A 511 -4.69 0.42 -1.31
CA PHE A 511 -3.38 0.90 -0.88
C PHE A 511 -3.43 1.45 0.55
N HIS A 512 -3.93 2.67 0.73
CA HIS A 512 -3.86 3.38 2.00
C HIS A 512 -5.21 3.80 2.53
N GLY A 513 -5.24 4.06 3.83
CA GLY A 513 -6.43 4.48 4.53
C GLY A 513 -6.10 5.11 5.86
N LEU A 514 -7.13 5.61 6.52
CA LEU A 514 -7.00 6.25 7.82
C LEU A 514 -8.17 5.87 8.71
N TYR A 515 -7.92 5.82 10.00
CA TYR A 515 -8.97 5.71 11.01
C TYR A 515 -9.31 7.10 11.55
N SER A 516 -10.56 7.52 11.42
CA SER A 516 -11.07 8.74 12.06
C SER A 516 -11.98 8.36 13.22
N ARG A 517 -11.62 8.77 14.43
CA ARG A 517 -12.51 8.69 15.59
C ARG A 517 -13.80 9.45 15.34
N SER A 518 -14.90 8.97 15.92
CA SER A 518 -16.14 9.74 16.00
C SER A 518 -15.89 10.98 16.88
N SER A 519 -16.31 12.13 16.37
CA SER A 519 -16.34 13.40 17.09
C SER A 519 -17.47 13.44 18.10
#